data_AF-A0A0R3PYF3-F1
#
_entry.id   AF-A0A0R3PYF3-F1
#
_cell.length_a   1.000
_cell.length_b   1.000
_cell.length_c   1.000
_cell.angle_alpha   90.00
_cell.angle_beta   90.00
_cell.angle_gamma   90.00
#
_symmetry.space_group_name_H-M   'P 1'
#
loop_
_entity.id
_entity.type
_entity.pdbx_description
1 polymer ?
#
loop_
_entity_poly.entity_id
_entity_poly.type
_entity_poly.pdbx_seq_one_letter_code
_entity_poly.pdbx_strand_id
1 'polypeptide(L)'
;MNGALSPFESGKFIVEHASHVRINDEAVQKVARMILDSISNGSIVDSEFAAQALHPKQKGKSAVDWVFFVDTINFSFWPDKGSKYDVTYNGVRYTGYFAVCAAVNKALESGFDITSAEWMANAQEEDVDTILKSVDGYSIPLLAERVRAINESGRVLIEKFDGSFYNCVVAANGSAVKLLEIIVENFESFRDFAVFYGQKVSFLKRAQILVADVYGALKDENPECTFSDIGCLTMFADYRVPQALAFLGVLEYSKELMGMLTHGHLLPSGSHEEVELRGASIWACELIVLAIRKLQATEGDAVRPVHAMDVDIFAWTYRRKHAAEIERKKGIRNKLVESYPHIEPYLPDILPKKENFKLIKCKDHVELIADHNGIVQFFKTRNTEWVPTLRLLHKYPFILPHQQASVDKGAIKFVLNGSSIMCPGLTSPGAKMTAGIQPDAIVAIMAEGKQHALAIGQMKMSSEDIQSVNKDVGIENVHFLTDGLWRLAEKSLN
;
A
#
# COMPACT_ATOMS: atom_id res chain seq x y z
N MET A 1 8.60 6.30 31.37
CA MET A 1 9.07 5.34 30.33
C MET A 1 10.45 4.76 30.69
N ASN A 2 10.56 3.87 31.69
CA ASN A 2 11.88 3.43 32.20
C ASN A 2 12.70 2.69 31.13
N GLY A 3 13.76 3.35 30.67
CA GLY A 3 14.78 2.81 29.76
C GLY A 3 14.40 2.72 28.27
N ALA A 4 13.18 3.11 27.89
CA ALA A 4 12.76 3.14 26.49
C ALA A 4 13.01 4.51 25.87
N LEU A 5 13.54 4.54 24.63
CA LEU A 5 13.62 5.76 23.85
C LEU A 5 12.21 6.27 23.51
N SER A 6 12.01 7.59 23.43
CA SER A 6 10.78 8.17 22.90
C SER A 6 10.53 7.73 21.44
N PRO A 7 9.31 7.85 20.89
CA PRO A 7 9.05 7.50 19.48
C PRO A 7 9.98 8.22 18.50
N PHE A 8 10.26 9.52 18.75
CA PHE A 8 11.18 10.32 17.96
C PHE A 8 12.61 9.77 18.00
N GLU A 9 13.15 9.55 19.21
CA GLU A 9 14.50 9.01 19.40
C GLU A 9 14.62 7.58 18.88
N SER A 10 13.56 6.80 18.99
CA SER A 10 13.47 5.43 18.48
C SER A 10 13.57 5.42 16.95
N GLY A 11 12.81 6.28 16.26
CA GLY A 11 12.88 6.39 14.80
C GLY A 11 14.30 6.73 14.33
N LYS A 12 14.95 7.70 14.98
CA LYS A 12 16.33 8.08 14.69
C LYS A 12 17.31 6.92 14.93
N PHE A 13 17.28 6.32 16.11
CA PHE A 13 18.16 5.22 16.50
C PHE A 13 18.02 4.02 15.56
N ILE A 14 16.79 3.69 15.16
CA ILE A 14 16.52 2.58 14.24
C ILE A 14 17.15 2.84 12.87
N VAL A 15 16.98 4.04 12.30
CA VAL A 15 17.57 4.38 10.99
C VAL A 15 19.10 4.40 11.02
N GLU A 16 19.71 4.84 12.12
CA GLU A 16 21.17 4.81 12.29
C GLU A 16 21.75 3.38 12.24
N HIS A 17 20.94 2.37 12.54
CA HIS A 17 21.35 0.95 12.57
C HIS A 17 20.59 0.09 11.53
N ALA A 18 19.84 0.72 10.63
CA ALA A 18 18.99 0.07 9.65
C ALA A 18 19.79 -0.66 8.57
N SER A 19 19.35 -1.87 8.20
CA SER A 19 19.96 -2.68 7.13
C SER A 19 19.02 -2.95 5.95
N HIS A 20 17.71 -2.89 6.18
CA HIS A 20 16.65 -3.24 5.25
C HIS A 20 15.91 -2.06 4.61
N VAL A 21 15.95 -0.87 5.21
CA VAL A 21 15.18 0.31 4.82
C VAL A 21 16.13 1.51 4.76
N ARG A 22 16.05 2.26 3.66
CA ARG A 22 16.78 3.51 3.46
C ARG A 22 15.80 4.62 3.14
N ILE A 23 16.16 5.85 3.51
CA ILE A 23 15.37 7.04 3.20
C ILE A 23 16.02 7.79 2.04
N ASN A 24 15.22 8.15 1.04
CA ASN A 24 15.68 8.90 -0.13
C ASN A 24 15.43 10.40 0.06
N ASP A 25 16.50 11.17 0.21
CA ASP A 25 16.44 12.61 0.46
C ASP A 25 15.77 13.41 -0.66
N GLU A 26 15.96 13.04 -1.92
CA GLU A 26 15.32 13.72 -3.06
C GLU A 26 13.80 13.51 -3.03
N ALA A 27 13.36 12.28 -2.73
CA ALA A 27 11.95 11.96 -2.57
C ALA A 27 11.34 12.68 -1.35
N VAL A 28 12.09 12.82 -0.26
CA VAL A 28 11.69 13.63 0.91
C VAL A 28 11.39 15.07 0.48
N GLN A 29 12.28 15.72 -0.28
CA GLN A 29 12.05 17.09 -0.77
C GLN A 29 10.81 17.18 -1.67
N LYS A 30 10.63 16.19 -2.55
CA LYS A 30 9.46 16.12 -3.43
C LYS A 30 8.16 16.02 -2.64
N VAL A 31 8.09 15.11 -1.66
CA VAL A 31 6.89 14.93 -0.83
C VAL A 31 6.62 16.13 0.06
N ALA A 32 7.67 16.78 0.59
CA ALA A 32 7.54 18.04 1.33
C ALA A 32 6.82 19.11 0.50
N ARG A 33 7.19 19.28 -0.78
CA ARG A 33 6.51 20.21 -1.69
C ARG A 33 5.06 19.81 -1.98
N MET A 34 4.80 18.51 -2.20
CA MET A 34 3.42 18.02 -2.38
C MET A 34 2.51 18.36 -1.18
N ILE A 35 3.05 18.26 0.04
CA ILE A 35 2.31 18.59 1.26
C ILE A 35 2.06 20.10 1.35
N LEU A 36 3.06 20.93 1.07
CA LEU A 36 2.89 22.39 1.02
C LEU A 36 1.82 22.79 0.00
N ASP A 37 1.86 22.23 -1.22
CA ASP A 37 0.86 22.47 -2.24
C ASP A 37 -0.55 22.09 -1.75
N SER A 38 -0.67 20.94 -1.06
CA SER A 38 -1.92 20.46 -0.45
C SER A 38 -2.43 21.35 0.68
N ILE A 39 -1.55 22.01 1.43
CA ILE A 39 -1.94 22.97 2.46
C ILE A 39 -2.40 24.27 1.78
N SER A 40 -1.63 24.79 0.84
CA SER A 40 -1.92 26.04 0.12
C SER A 40 -3.22 25.98 -0.67
N ASN A 41 -3.59 24.81 -1.21
CA ASN A 41 -4.85 24.61 -1.93
C ASN A 41 -6.02 24.16 -1.04
N GLY A 42 -5.82 24.02 0.28
CA GLY A 42 -6.85 23.65 1.25
C GLY A 42 -7.28 22.18 1.24
N SER A 43 -6.73 21.33 0.38
CA SER A 43 -7.14 19.91 0.26
C SER A 43 -6.82 19.05 1.49
N ILE A 44 -5.96 19.53 2.38
CA ILE A 44 -5.64 18.84 3.65
C ILE A 44 -6.80 18.93 4.66
N VAL A 45 -7.65 19.96 4.59
CA VAL A 45 -8.74 20.22 5.54
C VAL A 45 -9.79 19.09 5.51
N ASP A 46 -10.06 18.54 4.32
CA ASP A 46 -10.97 17.40 4.16
C ASP A 46 -10.48 16.12 4.87
N SER A 47 -9.21 16.08 5.26
CA SER A 47 -8.59 14.97 5.98
C SER A 47 -8.57 15.18 7.50
N GLU A 48 -9.01 16.33 7.99
CA GLU A 48 -9.05 16.62 9.42
C GLU A 48 -10.10 15.77 10.15
N PHE A 49 -9.86 15.54 11.44
CA PHE A 49 -10.73 14.73 12.30
C PHE A 49 -12.18 15.25 12.28
N ALA A 50 -12.37 16.55 12.48
CA ALA A 50 -13.70 17.18 12.53
C ALA A 50 -14.46 17.11 11.18
N ALA A 51 -13.74 17.01 10.06
CA ALA A 51 -14.32 16.89 8.73
C ALA A 51 -14.93 15.50 8.46
N GLN A 52 -14.47 14.44 9.14
CA GLN A 52 -14.91 13.06 8.86
C GLN A 52 -16.36 12.83 9.28
N ALA A 53 -17.19 12.33 8.37
CA ALA A 53 -18.63 12.16 8.58
C ALA A 53 -18.99 11.23 9.76
N LEU A 54 -18.17 10.22 10.02
CA LEU A 54 -18.42 9.23 11.08
C LEU A 54 -17.83 9.61 12.44
N HIS A 55 -17.04 10.69 12.53
CA HIS A 55 -16.50 11.15 13.80
C HIS A 55 -17.54 11.98 14.57
N PRO A 56 -17.44 12.05 15.91
CA PRO A 56 -18.35 12.82 16.74
C PRO A 56 -18.50 14.26 16.23
N LYS A 57 -19.76 14.69 16.04
CA LYS A 57 -20.09 16.10 15.73
C LYS A 57 -20.42 16.91 16.97
N GLN A 58 -20.89 16.22 18.01
CA GLN A 58 -21.04 16.79 19.34
C GLN A 58 -19.66 16.92 19.98
N LYS A 59 -19.49 17.94 20.81
CA LYS A 59 -18.23 18.27 21.48
C LYS A 59 -18.34 18.00 22.99
N GLY A 60 -17.21 17.95 23.68
CA GLY A 60 -17.12 17.72 25.12
C GLY A 60 -16.89 16.25 25.50
N LYS A 61 -17.29 15.88 26.73
CA LYS A 61 -16.97 14.60 27.38
C LYS A 61 -17.33 13.37 26.53
N SER A 62 -18.55 13.33 25.98
CA SER A 62 -19.02 12.20 25.17
C SER A 62 -18.20 11.98 23.89
N ALA A 63 -17.68 13.07 23.29
CA ALA A 63 -16.80 12.95 22.13
C ALA A 63 -15.45 12.31 22.52
N VAL A 64 -14.92 12.65 23.70
CA VAL A 64 -13.67 12.07 24.22
C VAL A 64 -13.85 10.60 24.58
N ASP A 65 -14.94 10.24 25.25
CA ASP A 65 -15.21 8.84 25.59
C ASP A 65 -15.43 7.99 24.31
N TRP A 66 -16.05 8.56 23.27
CA TRP A 66 -16.13 7.93 21.93
C TRP A 66 -14.74 7.73 21.30
N VAL A 67 -13.90 8.78 21.29
CA VAL A 67 -12.54 8.71 20.72
C VAL A 67 -11.74 7.64 21.46
N PHE A 68 -11.80 7.65 22.78
CA PHE A 68 -11.12 6.67 23.61
C PHE A 68 -11.54 5.24 23.31
N PHE A 69 -12.84 4.99 23.15
CA PHE A 69 -13.36 3.67 22.79
C PHE A 69 -12.84 3.22 21.43
N VAL A 70 -12.97 4.07 20.40
CA VAL A 70 -12.54 3.76 19.03
C VAL A 70 -11.03 3.49 18.98
N ASP A 71 -10.21 4.30 19.64
CA ASP A 71 -8.76 4.13 19.66
C ASP A 71 -8.27 2.99 20.53
N THR A 72 -9.05 2.58 21.53
CA THR A 72 -8.83 1.32 22.26
C THR A 72 -8.88 0.13 21.30
N ILE A 73 -9.74 0.16 20.28
CA ILE A 73 -9.87 -0.91 19.28
C ILE A 73 -9.25 -0.55 17.92
N ASN A 74 -8.44 0.50 17.80
CA ASN A 74 -7.88 0.95 16.52
C ASN A 74 -6.60 0.20 16.10
N PHE A 75 -6.71 -1.13 15.98
CA PHE A 75 -5.63 -2.00 15.50
C PHE A 75 -6.16 -3.11 14.60
N SER A 76 -5.33 -3.53 13.63
CA SER A 76 -5.56 -4.55 12.58
C SER A 76 -7.00 -4.65 12.03
N PHE A 77 -7.23 -4.22 10.79
CA PHE A 77 -8.51 -4.45 10.08
C PHE A 77 -8.36 -5.42 8.91
N TRP A 78 -7.30 -6.23 8.92
CA TRP A 78 -7.07 -7.28 7.93
C TRP A 78 -7.81 -8.54 8.38
N PRO A 79 -8.88 -8.93 7.68
CA PRO A 79 -9.68 -10.05 8.13
C PRO A 79 -8.93 -11.38 7.92
N ASP A 80 -9.09 -12.31 8.86
CA ASP A 80 -8.59 -13.69 8.71
C ASP A 80 -9.40 -14.46 7.64
N LYS A 81 -10.66 -14.07 7.44
CA LYS A 81 -11.60 -14.64 6.48
C LYS A 81 -12.40 -13.54 5.79
N GLY A 82 -12.62 -13.67 4.48
CA GLY A 82 -13.27 -12.64 3.68
C GLY A 82 -12.28 -11.66 3.06
N SER A 83 -12.77 -10.75 2.22
CA SER A 83 -11.89 -9.86 1.44
C SER A 83 -11.51 -8.59 2.18
N LYS A 84 -12.40 -8.05 3.03
CA LYS A 84 -12.24 -6.80 3.80
C LYS A 84 -13.09 -6.85 5.07
N TYR A 85 -12.63 -6.17 6.12
CA TYR A 85 -13.50 -5.82 7.24
C TYR A 85 -14.39 -4.63 6.87
N ASP A 86 -15.71 -4.79 7.00
CA ASP A 86 -16.69 -3.80 6.57
C ASP A 86 -18.01 -3.81 7.35
N VAL A 87 -18.68 -2.65 7.35
CA VAL A 87 -19.93 -2.43 8.09
C VAL A 87 -20.82 -1.49 7.27
N THR A 88 -22.11 -1.80 7.18
CA THR A 88 -23.10 -0.93 6.54
C THR A 88 -23.79 -0.06 7.58
N TYR A 89 -23.77 1.25 7.35
CA TYR A 89 -24.37 2.25 8.23
C TYR A 89 -24.99 3.36 7.38
N ASN A 90 -26.25 3.71 7.65
CA ASN A 90 -27.06 4.66 6.87
C ASN A 90 -27.02 4.42 5.34
N GLY A 91 -27.09 3.15 4.95
CA GLY A 91 -27.07 2.72 3.54
C GLY A 91 -25.71 2.77 2.85
N VAL A 92 -24.64 3.16 3.56
CA VAL A 92 -23.27 3.23 3.03
C VAL A 92 -22.42 2.12 3.63
N ARG A 93 -21.68 1.39 2.77
CA ARG A 93 -20.73 0.35 3.18
C ARG A 93 -19.35 0.98 3.44
N TYR A 94 -18.87 0.91 4.67
CA TYR A 94 -17.56 1.40 5.08
C TYR A 94 -16.59 0.24 5.24
N THR A 95 -15.27 0.49 5.09
CA THR A 95 -14.23 -0.53 5.25
C THR A 95 -13.09 -0.07 6.16
N GLY A 96 -12.43 -1.02 6.82
CA GLY A 96 -11.30 -0.76 7.72
C GLY A 96 -11.68 0.12 8.91
N TYR A 97 -10.87 1.13 9.21
CA TYR A 97 -11.11 2.08 10.31
C TYR A 97 -12.52 2.67 10.31
N PHE A 98 -12.99 3.19 9.18
CA PHE A 98 -14.35 3.77 9.09
C PHE A 98 -15.46 2.74 9.28
N ALA A 99 -15.20 1.44 9.06
CA ALA A 99 -16.17 0.41 9.38
C ALA A 99 -16.33 0.24 10.91
N VAL A 100 -15.25 0.40 11.68
CA VAL A 100 -15.34 0.45 13.14
C VAL A 100 -16.12 1.68 13.60
N CYS A 101 -15.81 2.87 13.07
CA CYS A 101 -16.56 4.08 13.44
C CYS A 101 -18.07 3.91 13.14
N ALA A 102 -18.41 3.30 12.00
CA ALA A 102 -19.78 2.98 11.62
C ALA A 102 -20.46 2.00 12.60
N ALA A 103 -19.75 0.94 13.02
CA ALA A 103 -20.26 -0.01 14.01
C ALA A 103 -20.51 0.64 15.38
N VAL A 104 -19.57 1.46 15.84
CA VAL A 104 -19.68 2.19 17.11
C VAL A 104 -20.88 3.15 17.09
N ASN A 105 -21.02 3.94 16.03
CA ASN A 105 -22.16 4.85 15.90
C ASN A 105 -23.49 4.10 15.85
N LYS A 106 -23.55 2.97 15.14
CA LYS A 106 -24.75 2.12 15.09
C LYS A 106 -25.14 1.58 16.47
N ALA A 107 -24.16 1.16 17.28
CA ALA A 107 -24.42 0.66 18.64
C ALA A 107 -24.96 1.78 19.55
N LEU A 108 -24.33 2.96 19.52
CA LEU A 108 -24.74 4.11 20.31
C LEU A 108 -26.13 4.62 19.92
N GLU A 109 -26.45 4.69 18.62
CA GLU A 109 -27.79 5.07 18.13
C GLU A 109 -28.87 4.06 18.51
N SER A 110 -28.49 2.79 18.70
CA SER A 110 -29.39 1.74 19.19
C SER A 110 -29.62 1.80 20.70
N GLY A 111 -29.06 2.80 21.38
CA GLY A 111 -29.17 3.00 22.83
C GLY A 111 -28.21 2.15 23.65
N PHE A 112 -27.22 1.51 23.02
CA PHE A 112 -26.22 0.68 23.71
C PHE A 112 -24.97 1.51 23.99
N ASP A 113 -24.81 1.98 25.23
CA ASP A 113 -23.70 2.84 25.64
C ASP A 113 -22.40 2.04 25.86
N ILE A 114 -21.78 1.65 24.75
CA ILE A 114 -20.50 0.94 24.72
C ILE A 114 -19.31 1.79 25.14
N THR A 115 -19.52 3.11 25.26
CA THR A 115 -18.48 4.07 25.66
C THR A 115 -18.39 4.25 27.17
N SER A 116 -19.38 3.75 27.93
CA SER A 116 -19.34 3.76 29.40
C SER A 116 -18.26 2.83 29.96
N ALA A 117 -17.56 3.28 31.00
CA ALA A 117 -16.51 2.47 31.62
C ALA A 117 -17.06 1.19 32.26
N GLU A 118 -18.30 1.24 32.78
CA GLU A 118 -19.01 0.09 33.34
C GLU A 118 -19.27 -0.99 32.30
N TRP A 119 -19.74 -0.59 31.10
CA TRP A 119 -19.91 -1.54 30.01
C TRP A 119 -18.56 -2.08 29.56
N MET A 120 -17.59 -1.19 29.31
CA MET A 120 -16.26 -1.59 28.86
C MET A 120 -15.64 -2.63 29.81
N ALA A 121 -15.69 -2.41 31.13
CA ALA A 121 -15.13 -3.31 32.14
C ALA A 121 -15.75 -4.73 32.12
N ASN A 122 -16.99 -4.86 31.66
CA ASN A 122 -17.78 -6.09 31.71
C ASN A 122 -18.15 -6.65 30.32
N ALA A 123 -17.70 -6.02 29.23
CA ALA A 123 -18.03 -6.42 27.86
C ALA A 123 -17.62 -7.88 27.60
N GLN A 124 -18.56 -8.68 27.08
CA GLN A 124 -18.30 -10.08 26.71
C GLN A 124 -17.89 -10.19 25.25
N GLU A 125 -17.22 -11.29 24.92
CA GLU A 125 -16.72 -11.52 23.56
C GLU A 125 -17.87 -11.58 22.53
N GLU A 126 -18.99 -12.20 22.89
CA GLU A 126 -20.17 -12.30 22.03
C GLU A 126 -20.83 -10.94 21.74
N ASP A 127 -20.86 -10.05 22.74
CA ASP A 127 -21.40 -8.69 22.60
C ASP A 127 -20.52 -7.87 21.65
N VAL A 128 -19.20 -7.91 21.87
CA VAL A 128 -18.22 -7.19 21.04
C VAL A 128 -18.24 -7.72 19.60
N ASP A 129 -18.32 -9.04 19.41
CA ASP A 129 -18.43 -9.65 18.08
C ASP A 129 -19.70 -9.23 17.37
N THR A 130 -20.83 -9.15 18.08
CA THR A 130 -22.12 -8.72 17.53
C THR A 130 -22.07 -7.28 17.07
N ILE A 131 -21.46 -6.39 17.87
CA ILE A 131 -21.31 -4.97 17.54
C ILE A 131 -20.39 -4.79 16.33
N LEU A 132 -19.24 -5.47 16.32
CA LEU A 132 -18.19 -5.30 15.33
C LEU A 132 -18.29 -6.34 14.19
N LYS A 133 -19.45 -6.98 14.01
CA LYS A 133 -19.62 -8.02 13.00
C LYS A 133 -19.52 -7.43 11.59
N SER A 134 -18.77 -8.09 10.70
CA SER A 134 -18.76 -7.69 9.28
C SER A 134 -20.10 -8.00 8.61
N VAL A 135 -20.39 -7.28 7.51
CA VAL A 135 -21.56 -7.53 6.65
C VAL A 135 -21.64 -8.99 6.20
N ASP A 136 -20.49 -9.63 5.93
CA ASP A 136 -20.43 -11.02 5.46
C ASP A 136 -20.51 -12.04 6.61
N GLY A 137 -20.76 -11.60 7.85
CA GLY A 137 -20.93 -12.46 9.02
C GLY A 137 -19.62 -12.95 9.65
N TYR A 138 -18.47 -12.45 9.19
CA TYR A 138 -17.18 -12.75 9.82
C TYR A 138 -16.91 -11.83 11.01
N SER A 139 -16.27 -12.41 12.03
CA SER A 139 -15.78 -11.67 13.18
C SER A 139 -14.65 -10.72 12.79
N ILE A 140 -14.56 -9.59 13.50
CA ILE A 140 -13.43 -8.68 13.35
C ILE A 140 -12.13 -9.41 13.74
N PRO A 141 -11.00 -9.22 13.02
CA PRO A 141 -9.73 -9.81 13.40
C PRO A 141 -9.30 -9.37 14.80
N LEU A 142 -8.62 -10.28 15.51
CA LEU A 142 -8.12 -10.08 16.88
C LEU A 142 -9.23 -9.72 17.88
N LEU A 143 -10.40 -10.36 17.76
CA LEU A 143 -11.56 -10.12 18.61
C LEU A 143 -11.21 -10.26 20.11
N ALA A 144 -10.56 -11.36 20.50
CA ALA A 144 -10.21 -11.61 21.89
C ALA A 144 -9.25 -10.54 22.45
N GLU A 145 -8.29 -10.08 21.65
CA GLU A 145 -7.39 -8.98 22.01
C GLU A 145 -8.15 -7.67 22.21
N ARG A 146 -9.17 -7.38 21.39
CA ARG A 146 -10.02 -6.19 21.55
C ARG A 146 -10.83 -6.25 22.82
N VAL A 147 -11.44 -7.39 23.13
CA VAL A 147 -12.20 -7.58 24.38
C VAL A 147 -11.29 -7.35 25.58
N ARG A 148 -10.07 -7.90 25.58
CA ARG A 148 -9.09 -7.66 26.64
C ARG A 148 -8.74 -6.17 26.78
N ALA A 149 -8.51 -5.47 25.68
CA ALA A 149 -8.22 -4.03 25.70
C ALA A 149 -9.42 -3.21 26.21
N ILE A 150 -10.65 -3.54 25.79
CA ILE A 150 -11.88 -2.89 26.25
C ILE A 150 -12.06 -3.10 27.75
N ASN A 151 -11.98 -4.34 28.24
CA ASN A 151 -12.16 -4.65 29.66
C ASN A 151 -11.09 -4.02 30.54
N GLU A 152 -9.83 -4.04 30.11
CA GLU A 152 -8.76 -3.34 30.79
C GLU A 152 -9.06 -1.84 30.90
N SER A 153 -9.35 -1.19 29.77
CA SER A 153 -9.63 0.23 29.71
C SER A 153 -10.80 0.62 30.64
N GLY A 154 -11.90 -0.13 30.62
CA GLY A 154 -13.03 0.11 31.52
C GLY A 154 -12.66 0.02 33.00
N ARG A 155 -11.92 -1.02 33.41
CA ARG A 155 -11.45 -1.16 34.80
C ARG A 155 -10.57 0.02 35.22
N VAL A 156 -9.60 0.39 34.39
CA VAL A 156 -8.68 1.50 34.67
C VAL A 156 -9.43 2.82 34.82
N LEU A 157 -10.42 3.08 33.95
CA LEU A 157 -11.25 4.28 34.03
C LEU A 157 -12.04 4.34 35.34
N ILE A 158 -12.68 3.25 35.75
CA ILE A 158 -13.43 3.18 37.02
C ILE A 158 -12.51 3.40 38.22
N GLU A 159 -11.37 2.71 38.25
CA GLU A 159 -10.48 2.70 39.42
C GLU A 159 -9.72 4.02 39.62
N LYS A 160 -9.35 4.70 38.52
CA LYS A 160 -8.39 5.81 38.58
C LYS A 160 -8.89 7.14 38.04
N PHE A 161 -9.94 7.12 37.20
CA PHE A 161 -10.35 8.29 36.43
C PHE A 161 -11.86 8.54 36.48
N ASP A 162 -12.53 8.11 37.56
CA ASP A 162 -13.96 8.36 37.82
C ASP A 162 -14.85 8.01 36.60
N GLY A 163 -14.54 6.86 35.98
CA GLY A 163 -15.31 6.27 34.90
C GLY A 163 -15.22 6.98 33.54
N SER A 164 -14.30 7.93 33.33
CA SER A 164 -14.20 8.63 32.03
C SER A 164 -12.78 8.99 31.62
N PHE A 165 -12.49 8.82 30.33
CA PHE A 165 -11.19 9.18 29.78
C PHE A 165 -10.99 10.71 29.74
N TYR A 166 -12.07 11.50 29.75
CA TYR A 166 -11.98 12.95 29.88
C TYR A 166 -11.18 13.39 31.11
N ASN A 167 -11.23 12.64 32.21
CA ASN A 167 -10.45 12.96 33.41
C ASN A 167 -8.94 12.72 33.22
N CYS A 168 -8.53 11.84 32.29
CA CYS A 168 -7.14 11.74 31.85
C CYS A 168 -6.71 13.01 31.11
N VAL A 169 -7.58 13.55 30.25
CA VAL A 169 -7.33 14.78 29.48
C VAL A 169 -7.17 15.98 30.41
N VAL A 170 -8.06 16.12 31.40
CA VAL A 170 -7.94 17.17 32.44
C VAL A 170 -6.64 17.01 33.24
N ALA A 171 -6.29 15.78 33.63
CA ALA A 171 -5.04 15.53 34.36
C ALA A 171 -3.78 15.86 33.53
N ALA A 172 -3.87 15.82 32.21
CA ALA A 172 -2.80 16.21 31.29
C ALA A 172 -2.56 17.73 31.23
N ASN A 173 -3.50 18.55 31.72
CA ASN A 173 -3.34 20.00 31.91
C ASN A 173 -2.78 20.70 30.66
N GLY A 174 -3.42 20.46 29.51
CA GLY A 174 -3.04 21.09 28.24
C GLY A 174 -1.71 20.63 27.64
N SER A 175 -1.20 19.44 27.99
CA SER A 175 0.01 18.83 27.39
C SER A 175 -0.29 17.48 26.72
N ALA A 176 0.03 17.37 25.43
CA ALA A 176 0.00 16.15 24.65
C ALA A 176 1.00 15.12 25.18
N VAL A 177 2.21 15.55 25.56
CA VAL A 177 3.25 14.64 26.10
C VAL A 177 2.79 14.06 27.43
N LYS A 178 2.22 14.89 28.32
CA LYS A 178 1.70 14.42 29.60
C LYS A 178 0.51 13.49 29.44
N LEU A 179 -0.38 13.75 28.48
CA LEU A 179 -1.48 12.82 28.17
C LEU A 179 -0.95 11.48 27.67
N LEU A 180 0.06 11.50 26.78
CA LEU A 180 0.72 10.29 26.30
C LEU A 180 1.35 9.48 27.45
N GLU A 181 2.00 10.14 28.41
CA GLU A 181 2.56 9.51 29.61
C GLU A 181 1.46 8.87 30.46
N ILE A 182 0.37 9.59 30.75
CA ILE A 182 -0.78 9.07 31.51
C ILE A 182 -1.34 7.81 30.82
N ILE A 183 -1.49 7.84 29.49
CA ILE A 183 -1.98 6.69 28.72
C ILE A 183 -1.05 5.49 28.90
N VAL A 184 0.25 5.66 28.66
CA VAL A 184 1.24 4.55 28.69
C VAL A 184 1.41 3.96 30.09
N GLU A 185 1.32 4.79 31.13
CA GLU A 185 1.43 4.36 32.53
C GLU A 185 0.22 3.54 32.96
N ASN A 186 -0.98 3.90 32.52
CA ASN A 186 -2.22 3.35 33.07
C ASN A 186 -2.88 2.28 32.19
N PHE A 187 -2.70 2.32 30.87
CA PHE A 187 -3.36 1.41 29.95
C PHE A 187 -2.33 0.56 29.20
N GLU A 188 -2.17 -0.70 29.61
CA GLU A 188 -1.17 -1.61 29.06
C GLU A 188 -1.43 -1.94 27.59
N SER A 189 -2.69 -2.02 27.16
CA SER A 189 -3.05 -2.27 25.76
C SER A 189 -2.58 -1.19 24.78
N PHE A 190 -2.18 0.00 25.27
CA PHE A 190 -1.61 1.08 24.47
C PHE A 190 -0.07 1.08 24.44
N ARG A 191 0.58 0.22 25.24
CA ARG A 191 2.04 0.08 25.25
C ARG A 191 2.51 -0.62 23.98
N ASP A 192 3.46 0.00 23.31
CA ASP A 192 3.97 -0.44 22.01
C ASP A 192 5.48 -0.21 21.97
N PHE A 193 6.18 -1.24 22.45
CA PHE A 193 7.62 -1.29 22.66
C PHE A 193 8.23 -2.47 21.93
N ALA A 194 9.48 -2.33 21.50
CA ALA A 194 10.29 -3.42 20.97
C ALA A 194 11.74 -3.31 21.48
N VAL A 195 12.55 -4.31 21.19
CA VAL A 195 14.00 -4.28 21.43
C VAL A 195 14.71 -4.33 20.08
N PHE A 196 15.55 -3.34 19.80
CA PHE A 196 16.30 -3.21 18.57
C PHE A 196 17.78 -3.02 18.90
N TYR A 197 18.64 -3.94 18.45
CA TYR A 197 20.07 -3.94 18.83
C TYR A 197 20.33 -3.77 20.34
N GLY A 198 19.52 -4.42 21.17
CA GLY A 198 19.62 -4.34 22.64
C GLY A 198 19.08 -3.05 23.26
N GLN A 199 18.68 -2.06 22.47
CA GLN A 199 18.01 -0.84 22.94
C GLN A 199 16.49 -1.06 22.97
N LYS A 200 15.85 -0.68 24.08
CA LYS A 200 14.39 -0.63 24.15
C LYS A 200 13.89 0.60 23.40
N VAL A 201 13.12 0.37 22.35
CA VAL A 201 12.52 1.40 21.49
C VAL A 201 11.02 1.44 21.68
N SER A 202 10.39 2.55 21.32
CA SER A 202 8.94 2.72 21.39
C SER A 202 8.38 3.31 20.11
N PHE A 203 7.14 2.95 19.80
CA PHE A 203 6.37 3.52 18.69
C PHE A 203 5.11 4.19 19.20
N LEU A 204 4.51 3.62 20.25
CA LEU A 204 3.32 4.16 20.95
C LEU A 204 2.20 4.55 19.98
N LYS A 205 2.05 3.81 18.87
CA LYS A 205 1.24 4.25 17.72
C LYS A 205 -0.20 4.59 18.11
N ARG A 206 -0.88 3.67 18.78
CA ARG A 206 -2.28 3.89 19.23
C ARG A 206 -2.39 4.97 20.30
N ALA A 207 -1.41 5.08 21.20
CA ALA A 207 -1.41 6.09 22.24
C ALA A 207 -1.24 7.50 21.65
N GLN A 208 -0.37 7.64 20.65
CA GLN A 208 -0.19 8.90 19.92
C GLN A 208 -1.43 9.27 19.10
N ILE A 209 -2.09 8.30 18.45
CA ILE A 209 -3.39 8.54 17.77
C ILE A 209 -4.43 9.05 18.76
N LEU A 210 -4.58 8.41 19.92
CA LEU A 210 -5.55 8.83 20.94
C LEU A 210 -5.34 10.30 21.37
N VAL A 211 -4.09 10.72 21.59
CA VAL A 211 -3.79 12.13 21.91
C VAL A 211 -4.15 13.05 20.74
N ALA A 212 -3.80 12.65 19.52
CA ALA A 212 -4.07 13.41 18.31
C ALA A 212 -5.57 13.56 17.99
N ASP A 213 -6.36 12.50 18.18
CA ASP A 213 -7.79 12.49 17.91
C ASP A 213 -8.55 13.27 18.98
N VAL A 214 -8.13 13.22 20.25
CA VAL A 214 -8.64 14.12 21.31
C VAL A 214 -8.37 15.58 20.96
N TYR A 215 -7.15 15.90 20.55
CA TYR A 215 -6.79 17.24 20.09
C TYR A 215 -7.66 17.66 18.89
N GLY A 216 -7.79 16.80 17.87
CA GLY A 216 -8.58 17.04 16.68
C GLY A 216 -10.08 17.23 16.96
N ALA A 217 -10.61 16.60 18.00
CA ALA A 217 -12.00 16.70 18.40
C ALA A 217 -12.32 17.97 19.22
N LEU A 218 -11.37 18.50 20.00
CA LEU A 218 -11.66 19.51 21.04
C LEU A 218 -10.81 20.79 21.06
N LYS A 219 -9.75 20.90 20.24
CA LYS A 219 -8.78 22.02 20.29
C LYS A 219 -9.40 23.42 20.23
N ASP A 220 -10.51 23.61 19.52
CA ASP A 220 -11.11 24.93 19.25
C ASP A 220 -12.12 25.37 20.32
N GLU A 221 -12.39 24.54 21.34
CA GLU A 221 -13.48 24.76 22.31
C GLU A 221 -13.10 24.50 23.75
N ASN A 222 -12.12 23.63 23.97
CA ASN A 222 -11.71 23.26 25.31
C ASN A 222 -10.27 23.68 25.54
N PRO A 223 -10.03 24.68 26.43
CA PRO A 223 -8.68 25.12 26.78
C PRO A 223 -7.77 23.95 27.21
N GLU A 224 -8.32 22.94 27.88
CA GLU A 224 -7.60 21.74 28.33
C GLU A 224 -7.09 20.87 27.16
N CYS A 225 -7.63 21.04 25.94
CA CYS A 225 -7.31 20.26 24.75
C CYS A 225 -6.51 21.04 23.70
N THR A 226 -6.00 22.24 24.04
CA THR A 226 -5.20 23.07 23.12
C THR A 226 -3.78 22.56 22.91
N PHE A 227 -3.30 21.65 23.75
CA PHE A 227 -2.00 20.97 23.71
C PHE A 227 -0.85 21.79 23.11
N SER A 228 -0.21 22.58 23.96
CA SER A 228 0.89 23.48 23.57
C SER A 228 2.10 22.78 22.93
N ASP A 229 2.25 21.48 23.16
CA ASP A 229 3.32 20.59 22.74
C ASP A 229 2.83 19.48 21.79
N ILE A 230 1.66 19.65 21.14
CA ILE A 230 1.13 18.67 20.17
C ILE A 230 2.13 18.29 19.07
N GLY A 231 3.02 19.23 18.73
CA GLY A 231 4.09 19.04 17.75
C GLY A 231 5.19 18.07 18.18
N CYS A 232 5.19 17.58 19.43
CA CYS A 232 6.10 16.55 19.93
C CYS A 232 5.64 15.13 19.55
N LEU A 233 4.39 14.94 19.11
CA LEU A 233 3.95 13.67 18.57
C LEU A 233 4.62 13.40 17.21
N THR A 234 4.96 12.14 16.96
CA THR A 234 5.48 11.69 15.67
C THR A 234 4.35 11.27 14.74
N MET A 235 4.69 10.81 13.53
CA MET A 235 3.76 10.01 12.72
C MET A 235 3.37 8.72 13.45
N PHE A 236 2.24 8.14 13.06
CA PHE A 236 1.67 6.95 13.67
C PHE A 236 2.13 5.72 12.89
N ALA A 237 3.21 5.09 13.34
CA ALA A 237 3.88 3.98 12.65
C ALA A 237 2.98 2.74 12.47
N ASP A 238 2.12 2.78 11.44
CA ASP A 238 1.15 1.77 11.05
C ASP A 238 1.64 0.99 9.81
N TYR A 239 0.74 0.25 9.13
CA TYR A 239 1.07 -0.50 7.91
C TYR A 239 0.68 0.21 6.59
N ARG A 240 -0.11 1.30 6.63
CA ARG A 240 -0.59 2.01 5.43
C ARG A 240 0.30 3.20 5.07
N VAL A 241 0.78 3.95 6.05
CA VAL A 241 1.67 5.09 5.85
C VAL A 241 3.01 4.66 5.27
N PRO A 242 3.71 3.61 5.78
CA PRO A 242 4.93 3.12 5.14
C PRO A 242 4.70 2.67 3.69
N GLN A 243 3.51 2.13 3.38
CA GLN A 243 3.15 1.76 2.01
C GLN A 243 3.09 2.99 1.08
N ALA A 244 2.51 4.09 1.55
CA ALA A 244 2.46 5.36 0.81
C ALA A 244 3.85 5.96 0.65
N LEU A 245 4.64 6.03 1.72
CA LEU A 245 6.00 6.57 1.69
C LEU A 245 6.90 5.78 0.73
N ALA A 246 6.82 4.45 0.74
CA ALA A 246 7.55 3.62 -0.21
C ALA A 246 7.09 3.82 -1.66
N PHE A 247 5.78 3.96 -1.88
CA PHE A 247 5.25 4.23 -3.22
C PHE A 247 5.66 5.61 -3.75
N LEU A 248 5.77 6.61 -2.87
CA LEU A 248 6.27 7.94 -3.17
C LEU A 248 7.80 7.99 -3.33
N GLY A 249 8.49 6.87 -3.08
CA GLY A 249 9.94 6.74 -3.19
C GLY A 249 10.72 7.22 -1.98
N VAL A 250 10.05 7.62 -0.89
CA VAL A 250 10.69 8.09 0.35
C VAL A 250 11.38 6.94 1.07
N LEU A 251 10.70 5.79 1.19
CA LEU A 251 11.28 4.57 1.76
C LEU A 251 11.74 3.62 0.65
N GLU A 252 13.02 3.26 0.66
CA GLU A 252 13.62 2.28 -0.24
C GLU A 252 13.93 1.00 0.54
N TYR A 253 13.40 -0.14 0.08
CA TYR A 253 13.59 -1.42 0.74
C TYR A 253 14.70 -2.24 0.07
N SER A 254 15.46 -2.95 0.90
CA SER A 254 16.44 -3.96 0.50
C SER A 254 15.81 -5.08 -0.34
N LYS A 255 16.63 -5.84 -1.07
CA LYS A 255 16.13 -6.93 -1.92
C LYS A 255 15.47 -8.03 -1.06
N GLU A 256 16.06 -8.28 0.10
CA GLU A 256 15.64 -9.26 1.09
C GLU A 256 14.26 -8.91 1.63
N LEU A 257 14.09 -7.68 2.15
CA LEU A 257 12.81 -7.20 2.67
C LEU A 257 11.74 -7.15 1.57
N MET A 258 12.10 -6.67 0.37
CA MET A 258 11.19 -6.70 -0.78
C MET A 258 10.74 -8.13 -1.11
N GLY A 259 11.65 -9.10 -1.07
CA GLY A 259 11.35 -10.51 -1.28
C GLY A 259 10.31 -11.01 -0.28
N MET A 260 10.49 -10.74 1.01
CA MET A 260 9.53 -11.13 2.06
C MET A 260 8.14 -10.51 1.81
N LEU A 261 8.09 -9.21 1.56
CA LEU A 261 6.83 -8.48 1.33
C LEU A 261 6.10 -8.94 0.06
N THR A 262 6.84 -9.26 -1.01
CA THR A 262 6.28 -9.71 -2.28
C THR A 262 5.62 -11.08 -2.17
N HIS A 263 6.18 -11.99 -1.36
CA HIS A 263 5.62 -13.32 -1.12
C HIS A 263 4.55 -13.35 -0.02
N GLY A 264 4.14 -12.19 0.50
CA GLY A 264 3.14 -12.11 1.57
C GLY A 264 3.63 -12.71 2.89
N HIS A 265 4.94 -12.72 3.14
CA HIS A 265 5.49 -13.21 4.39
C HIS A 265 5.07 -12.28 5.53
N LEU A 266 4.46 -12.85 6.58
CA LEU A 266 4.11 -12.13 7.80
C LEU A 266 5.41 -11.75 8.54
N LEU A 267 5.60 -10.45 8.76
CA LEU A 267 6.66 -9.95 9.64
C LEU A 267 6.14 -10.00 11.10
N PRO A 268 6.72 -10.82 11.99
CA PRO A 268 6.27 -10.89 13.37
C PRO A 268 6.46 -9.55 14.09
N SER A 269 5.57 -9.26 15.05
CA SER A 269 5.73 -8.08 15.91
C SER A 269 7.06 -8.17 16.67
N GLY A 270 7.85 -7.09 16.62
CA GLY A 270 9.18 -7.04 17.24
C GLY A 270 10.29 -7.70 16.42
N SER A 271 10.00 -8.21 15.21
CA SER A 271 11.06 -8.67 14.30
C SER A 271 11.90 -7.49 13.82
N HIS A 272 13.14 -7.78 13.42
CA HIS A 272 14.08 -6.76 12.98
C HIS A 272 13.51 -5.93 11.82
N GLU A 273 12.89 -6.60 10.84
CA GLU A 273 12.29 -5.99 9.66
C GLU A 273 11.04 -5.15 9.98
N GLU A 274 10.19 -5.62 10.91
CA GLU A 274 8.99 -4.89 11.32
C GLU A 274 9.35 -3.61 12.08
N VAL A 275 10.26 -3.72 13.06
CA VAL A 275 10.76 -2.59 13.85
C VAL A 275 11.46 -1.58 12.94
N GLU A 276 12.26 -2.05 11.98
CA GLU A 276 12.97 -1.18 11.04
C GLU A 276 12.02 -0.41 10.12
N LEU A 277 11.00 -1.09 9.56
CA LEU A 277 9.95 -0.44 8.75
C LEU A 277 9.24 0.68 9.51
N ARG A 278 8.88 0.41 10.77
CA ARG A 278 8.17 1.37 11.63
C ARG A 278 9.07 2.55 12.03
N GLY A 279 10.29 2.28 12.48
CA GLY A 279 11.24 3.33 12.88
C GLY A 279 11.66 4.21 11.72
N ALA A 280 11.93 3.62 10.55
CA ALA A 280 12.25 4.38 9.34
C ALA A 280 11.09 5.26 8.88
N SER A 281 9.85 4.82 9.05
CA SER A 281 8.67 5.64 8.72
C SER A 281 8.54 6.84 9.64
N ILE A 282 8.81 6.67 10.95
CA ILE A 282 8.87 7.79 11.91
C ILE A 282 9.89 8.81 11.45
N TRP A 283 11.13 8.37 11.24
CA TRP A 283 12.20 9.28 10.89
C TRP A 283 12.01 9.93 9.52
N ALA A 284 11.45 9.22 8.54
CA ALA A 284 11.13 9.78 7.23
C ALA A 284 10.14 10.93 7.33
N CYS A 285 9.09 10.81 8.14
CA CYS A 285 8.14 11.91 8.35
C CYS A 285 8.79 13.11 9.05
N GLU A 286 9.70 12.89 10.01
CA GLU A 286 10.48 13.97 10.62
C GLU A 286 11.37 14.70 9.61
N LEU A 287 12.04 13.96 8.72
CA LEU A 287 12.84 14.55 7.64
C LEU A 287 11.98 15.37 6.66
N ILE A 288 10.75 14.93 6.38
CA ILE A 288 9.78 15.69 5.58
C ILE A 288 9.38 16.99 6.30
N VAL A 289 9.09 16.95 7.60
CA VAL A 289 8.81 18.17 8.39
C VAL A 289 9.97 19.15 8.34
N LEU A 290 11.20 18.66 8.50
CA LEU A 290 12.41 19.49 8.40
C LEU A 290 12.58 20.10 7.01
N ALA A 291 12.28 19.34 5.95
CA ALA A 291 12.30 19.85 4.58
C ALA A 291 11.24 20.94 4.36
N ILE A 292 10.01 20.75 4.84
CA ILE A 292 8.94 21.74 4.77
C ILE A 292 9.35 23.04 5.48
N ARG A 293 9.89 22.96 6.69
CA ARG A 293 10.36 24.15 7.44
C ARG A 293 11.43 24.92 6.69
N LYS A 294 12.36 24.22 6.03
CA LYS A 294 13.39 24.86 5.19
C LYS A 294 12.76 25.57 3.99
N LEU A 295 11.80 24.94 3.30
CA LEU A 295 11.09 25.54 2.17
C LEU A 295 10.32 26.80 2.58
N GLN A 296 9.55 26.74 3.67
CA GLN A 296 8.81 27.90 4.21
C GLN A 296 9.74 29.07 4.55
N ALA A 297 10.90 28.79 5.16
CA ALA A 297 11.89 29.82 5.48
C ALA A 297 12.49 30.49 4.23
N THR A 298 12.57 29.78 3.10
CA THR A 298 13.09 30.34 1.84
C THR A 298 12.03 31.03 0.98
N GLU A 299 10.79 30.55 1.01
CA GLU A 299 9.70 31.01 0.13
C GLU A 299 8.87 32.15 0.75
N GLY A 300 8.99 32.38 2.07
CA GLY A 300 8.36 33.52 2.76
C GLY A 300 6.85 33.39 2.99
N ASP A 301 6.26 32.24 2.65
CA ASP A 301 4.85 31.96 2.89
C ASP A 301 4.61 31.67 4.37
N ALA A 302 3.86 32.56 5.03
CA ALA A 302 3.38 32.38 6.39
C ALA A 302 2.26 31.32 6.43
N VAL A 303 2.64 30.06 6.40
CA VAL A 303 1.75 28.93 6.63
C VAL A 303 1.87 28.47 8.09
N ARG A 304 0.79 27.87 8.64
CA ARG A 304 0.83 27.26 9.97
C ARG A 304 2.01 26.28 10.11
N PRO A 305 2.54 26.07 11.33
CA PRO A 305 3.51 25.01 11.59
C PRO A 305 2.97 23.65 11.11
N VAL A 306 3.84 22.90 10.44
CA VAL A 306 3.59 21.52 10.01
C VAL A 306 4.32 20.57 10.96
N HIS A 307 3.60 19.55 11.42
CA HIS A 307 4.09 18.52 12.34
C HIS A 307 4.07 17.13 11.68
N ALA A 308 4.72 16.14 12.30
CA ALA A 308 4.80 14.80 11.73
C ALA A 308 3.42 14.13 11.58
N MET A 309 2.47 14.47 12.45
CA MET A 309 1.06 14.09 12.33
C MET A 309 0.41 14.60 11.03
N ASP A 310 0.73 15.82 10.57
CA ASP A 310 0.19 16.34 9.30
C ASP A 310 0.73 15.52 8.10
N VAL A 311 2.00 15.12 8.18
CA VAL A 311 2.62 14.24 7.17
C VAL A 311 1.97 12.86 7.18
N ASP A 312 1.66 12.32 8.36
CA ASP A 312 0.92 11.07 8.51
C ASP A 312 -0.46 11.13 7.86
N ILE A 313 -1.27 12.13 8.22
CA ILE A 313 -2.61 12.35 7.67
C ILE A 313 -2.56 12.47 6.14
N PHE A 314 -1.60 13.23 5.62
CA PHE A 314 -1.38 13.34 4.18
C PHE A 314 -1.09 11.97 3.56
N ALA A 315 -0.11 11.23 4.09
CA ALA A 315 0.30 9.95 3.54
C ALA A 315 -0.80 8.89 3.63
N TRP A 316 -1.57 8.87 4.73
CA TRP A 316 -2.70 7.98 4.92
C TRP A 316 -3.83 8.28 3.92
N THR A 317 -4.20 9.55 3.77
CA THR A 317 -5.19 9.99 2.77
C THR A 317 -4.70 9.71 1.35
N TYR A 318 -3.42 9.96 1.06
CA TYR A 318 -2.80 9.66 -0.21
C TYR A 318 -2.90 8.16 -0.53
N ARG A 319 -2.57 7.28 0.41
CA ARG A 319 -2.78 5.83 0.24
C ARG A 319 -4.23 5.59 -0.19
N ARG A 320 -5.21 6.09 0.58
CA ARG A 320 -6.63 5.79 0.33
C ARG A 320 -7.07 6.24 -1.06
N LYS A 321 -6.71 7.45 -1.47
CA LYS A 321 -7.03 7.99 -2.81
C LYS A 321 -6.34 7.20 -3.93
N HIS A 322 -5.14 6.70 -3.69
CA HIS A 322 -4.31 5.99 -4.68
C HIS A 322 -4.27 4.46 -4.48
N ALA A 323 -5.22 3.88 -3.72
CA ALA A 323 -5.15 2.48 -3.30
C ALA A 323 -5.04 1.51 -4.48
N ALA A 324 -5.89 1.70 -5.50
CA ALA A 324 -5.87 0.87 -6.70
C ALA A 324 -4.55 0.96 -7.48
N GLU A 325 -3.92 2.14 -7.54
CA GLU A 325 -2.63 2.32 -8.21
C GLU A 325 -1.50 1.66 -7.43
N ILE A 326 -1.46 1.87 -6.12
CA ILE A 326 -0.47 1.30 -5.20
C ILE A 326 -0.53 -0.23 -5.23
N GLU A 327 -1.74 -0.81 -5.23
CA GLU A 327 -1.96 -2.27 -5.28
C GLU A 327 -1.63 -2.83 -6.67
N ARG A 328 -2.01 -2.13 -7.74
CA ARG A 328 -1.76 -2.57 -9.12
C ARG A 328 -0.28 -2.55 -9.50
N LYS A 329 0.51 -1.56 -9.05
CA LYS A 329 1.97 -1.54 -9.32
C LYS A 329 2.69 -2.74 -8.71
N LYS A 330 2.26 -3.22 -7.55
CA LYS A 330 2.80 -4.45 -6.94
C LYS A 330 2.38 -5.70 -7.73
N GLY A 331 1.12 -5.79 -8.13
CA GLY A 331 0.60 -6.95 -8.87
C GLY A 331 1.20 -7.13 -10.27
N ILE A 332 1.49 -6.04 -11.00
CA ILE A 332 2.00 -6.15 -12.38
C ILE A 332 3.39 -6.80 -12.42
N ARG A 333 4.33 -6.37 -11.56
CA ARG A 333 5.69 -6.95 -11.55
C ARG A 333 5.67 -8.43 -11.18
N ASN A 334 4.89 -8.80 -10.17
CA ASN A 334 4.73 -10.20 -9.77
C ASN A 334 4.15 -11.03 -10.92
N LYS A 335 3.09 -10.55 -11.58
CA LYS A 335 2.53 -11.21 -12.77
C LYS A 335 3.54 -11.35 -13.90
N LEU A 336 4.40 -10.36 -14.13
CA LEU A 336 5.45 -10.47 -15.16
C LEU A 336 6.49 -11.53 -14.79
N VAL A 337 6.86 -11.66 -13.52
CA VAL A 337 7.79 -12.70 -13.05
C VAL A 337 7.14 -14.08 -13.08
N GLU A 338 5.86 -14.20 -12.71
CA GLU A 338 5.08 -15.44 -12.82
C GLU A 338 4.99 -15.90 -14.28
N SER A 339 4.66 -14.99 -15.21
CA SER A 339 4.57 -15.31 -16.63
C SER A 339 5.93 -15.54 -17.29
N TYR A 340 6.99 -14.84 -16.83
CA TYR A 340 8.32 -14.89 -17.43
C TYR A 340 9.43 -14.98 -16.36
N PRO A 341 9.64 -16.16 -15.72
CA PRO A 341 10.57 -16.27 -14.59
C PRO A 341 12.00 -15.80 -14.89
N HIS A 342 12.48 -16.01 -16.12
CA HIS A 342 13.83 -15.64 -16.54
C HIS A 342 14.06 -14.12 -16.66
N ILE A 343 13.00 -13.31 -16.60
CA ILE A 343 13.11 -11.85 -16.70
C ILE A 343 13.49 -11.18 -15.37
N GLU A 344 13.34 -11.88 -14.24
CA GLU A 344 13.49 -11.31 -12.90
C GLU A 344 14.81 -10.54 -12.70
N PRO A 345 15.99 -11.03 -13.14
CA PRO A 345 17.25 -10.30 -12.98
C PRO A 345 17.32 -8.99 -13.79
N TYR A 346 16.58 -8.91 -14.90
CA TYR A 346 16.60 -7.81 -15.86
C TYR A 346 15.44 -6.83 -15.70
N LEU A 347 14.43 -7.20 -14.90
CA LEU A 347 13.26 -6.37 -14.62
C LEU A 347 13.61 -4.98 -14.07
N PRO A 348 14.66 -4.79 -13.23
CA PRO A 348 15.11 -3.46 -12.81
C PRO A 348 15.61 -2.58 -13.98
N ASP A 349 16.14 -3.16 -15.05
CA ASP A 349 16.60 -2.40 -16.22
C ASP A 349 15.48 -2.11 -17.20
N ILE A 350 14.47 -2.98 -17.26
CA ILE A 350 13.31 -2.87 -18.16
C ILE A 350 12.25 -1.95 -17.55
N LEU A 351 11.99 -2.12 -16.26
CA LEU A 351 11.06 -1.31 -15.45
C LEU A 351 11.78 -0.93 -14.14
N PRO A 352 12.58 0.15 -14.13
CA PRO A 352 13.28 0.61 -12.94
C PRO A 352 12.35 0.74 -11.75
N LYS A 353 12.78 0.26 -10.57
CA LYS A 353 11.97 0.35 -9.34
C LYS A 353 11.80 1.80 -8.88
N LYS A 354 12.82 2.63 -9.11
CA LYS A 354 12.86 4.04 -8.71
C LYS A 354 12.07 4.96 -9.64
N GLU A 355 11.88 4.56 -10.90
CA GLU A 355 11.20 5.38 -11.89
C GLU A 355 9.80 4.85 -12.17
N ASN A 356 8.79 5.72 -12.11
CA ASN A 356 7.40 5.33 -12.35
C ASN A 356 7.23 4.89 -13.80
N PHE A 357 6.78 3.65 -14.02
CA PHE A 357 6.27 3.21 -15.32
C PHE A 357 4.84 3.73 -15.52
N LYS A 358 4.49 4.08 -16.75
CA LYS A 358 3.15 4.54 -17.13
C LYS A 358 2.32 3.35 -17.60
N LEU A 359 1.09 3.23 -17.11
CA LEU A 359 0.09 2.31 -17.66
C LEU A 359 -0.86 3.09 -18.55
N ILE A 360 -0.86 2.81 -19.85
CA ILE A 360 -1.66 3.49 -20.86
C ILE A 360 -2.82 2.58 -21.26
N LYS A 361 -4.06 3.07 -21.12
CA LYS A 361 -5.25 2.36 -21.60
C LYS A 361 -5.63 2.89 -22.97
N CYS A 362 -5.73 1.99 -23.93
CA CYS A 362 -6.14 2.28 -25.30
C CYS A 362 -7.59 1.83 -25.53
N LYS A 363 -8.13 2.18 -26.70
CA LYS A 363 -9.41 1.63 -27.17
C LYS A 363 -9.30 0.11 -27.36
N ASP A 364 -10.45 -0.58 -27.38
CA ASP A 364 -10.55 -2.02 -27.62
C ASP A 364 -9.86 -2.92 -26.57
N HIS A 365 -9.85 -2.47 -25.30
CA HIS A 365 -9.30 -3.23 -24.16
C HIS A 365 -7.80 -3.55 -24.28
N VAL A 366 -7.05 -2.71 -24.98
CA VAL A 366 -5.59 -2.79 -25.03
C VAL A 366 -4.99 -1.96 -23.88
N GLU A 367 -4.12 -2.58 -23.10
CA GLU A 367 -3.35 -1.89 -22.05
C GLU A 367 -1.85 -1.98 -22.36
N LEU A 368 -1.12 -0.88 -22.19
CA LEU A 368 0.32 -0.80 -22.47
C LEU A 368 1.07 -0.42 -21.19
N ILE A 369 2.20 -1.07 -20.94
CA ILE A 369 3.17 -0.68 -19.91
C ILE A 369 4.32 0.01 -20.62
N ALA A 370 4.46 1.32 -20.37
CA ALA A 370 5.60 2.11 -20.84
C ALA A 370 6.55 2.42 -19.69
N ASP A 371 7.85 2.39 -19.94
CA ASP A 371 8.85 2.84 -18.98
C ASP A 371 8.81 4.37 -18.77
N HIS A 372 9.71 4.87 -17.93
CA HIS A 372 9.82 6.29 -17.61
C HIS A 372 10.19 7.17 -18.83
N ASN A 373 10.83 6.59 -19.84
CA ASN A 373 11.15 7.25 -21.11
C ASN A 373 9.99 7.20 -22.12
N GLY A 374 8.84 6.64 -21.72
CA GLY A 374 7.68 6.49 -22.61
C GLY A 374 7.81 5.34 -23.62
N ILE A 375 8.80 4.45 -23.46
CA ILE A 375 8.98 3.30 -24.35
C ILE A 375 8.11 2.15 -23.86
N VAL A 376 7.25 1.62 -24.75
CA VAL A 376 6.36 0.51 -24.42
C VAL A 376 7.14 -0.81 -24.30
N GLN A 377 7.13 -1.39 -23.11
CA GLN A 377 7.83 -2.63 -22.77
C GLN A 377 6.91 -3.86 -22.87
N PHE A 378 5.66 -3.74 -22.41
CA PHE A 378 4.66 -4.81 -22.46
C PHE A 378 3.30 -4.29 -22.92
N PHE A 379 2.48 -5.18 -23.46
CA PHE A 379 1.08 -4.90 -23.78
C PHE A 379 0.18 -6.06 -23.35
N LYS A 380 -1.09 -5.77 -23.11
CA LYS A 380 -2.13 -6.75 -22.77
C LYS A 380 -3.35 -6.48 -23.65
N THR A 381 -3.96 -7.54 -24.14
CA THR A 381 -5.24 -7.49 -24.86
C THR A 381 -6.31 -8.24 -24.06
N ARG A 382 -7.55 -8.26 -24.56
CA ARG A 382 -8.65 -8.99 -23.89
C ARG A 382 -8.38 -10.49 -23.74
N ASN A 383 -7.65 -11.09 -24.68
CA ASN A 383 -7.48 -12.54 -24.81
C ASN A 383 -6.09 -13.03 -24.43
N THR A 384 -5.19 -12.13 -24.05
CA THR A 384 -3.81 -12.46 -23.69
C THR A 384 -3.49 -11.91 -22.31
N GLU A 385 -2.55 -12.57 -21.61
CA GLU A 385 -1.87 -11.92 -20.49
C GLU A 385 -0.84 -10.89 -20.99
N TRP A 386 0.01 -10.37 -20.10
CA TRP A 386 1.07 -9.42 -20.46
C TRP A 386 2.03 -10.05 -21.48
N VAL A 387 2.14 -9.45 -22.65
CA VAL A 387 3.04 -9.86 -23.75
C VAL A 387 4.17 -8.84 -23.89
N PRO A 388 5.45 -9.25 -23.99
CA PRO A 388 6.54 -8.31 -24.25
C PRO A 388 6.43 -7.71 -25.65
N THR A 389 6.92 -6.49 -25.86
CA THR A 389 7.02 -5.94 -27.23
C THR A 389 8.14 -6.62 -28.01
N LEU A 390 8.07 -6.59 -29.35
CA LEU A 390 9.14 -7.12 -30.21
C LEU A 390 10.49 -6.46 -29.93
N ARG A 391 10.52 -5.17 -29.60
CA ARG A 391 11.75 -4.45 -29.26
C ARG A 391 12.36 -4.97 -27.95
N LEU A 392 11.52 -5.20 -26.95
CA LEU A 392 11.97 -5.79 -25.69
C LEU A 392 12.51 -7.20 -25.93
N LEU A 393 11.80 -8.00 -26.73
CA LEU A 393 12.22 -9.35 -27.11
C LEU A 393 13.52 -9.36 -27.92
N HIS A 394 13.76 -8.37 -28.79
CA HIS A 394 15.03 -8.26 -29.52
C HIS A 394 16.21 -7.96 -28.58
N LYS A 395 15.98 -7.20 -27.51
CA LYS A 395 17.00 -6.93 -26.48
C LYS A 395 17.22 -8.14 -25.55
N TYR A 396 16.15 -8.87 -25.23
CA TYR A 396 16.18 -10.04 -24.35
C TYR A 396 15.47 -11.24 -25.00
N PRO A 397 16.12 -11.93 -25.96
CA PRO A 397 15.48 -13.00 -26.72
C PRO A 397 15.07 -14.21 -25.87
N PHE A 398 15.68 -14.40 -24.72
CA PHE A 398 15.43 -15.53 -23.81
C PHE A 398 14.10 -15.43 -23.03
N ILE A 399 13.37 -14.30 -23.11
CA ILE A 399 12.10 -14.12 -22.38
C ILE A 399 11.02 -15.08 -22.88
N LEU A 400 11.00 -15.35 -24.20
CA LEU A 400 10.02 -16.22 -24.83
C LEU A 400 10.69 -17.43 -25.47
N PRO A 401 10.04 -18.60 -25.46
CA PRO A 401 10.49 -19.74 -26.24
C PRO A 401 10.34 -19.46 -27.74
N HIS A 402 11.26 -20.01 -28.54
CA HIS A 402 11.33 -19.73 -29.98
C HIS A 402 10.66 -20.83 -30.78
N GLN A 403 9.82 -20.41 -31.72
CA GLN A 403 9.26 -21.26 -32.75
C GLN A 403 9.74 -20.74 -34.10
N GLN A 404 10.68 -21.46 -34.72
CA GLN A 404 11.18 -21.13 -36.05
C GLN A 404 10.27 -21.77 -37.08
N ALA A 405 9.50 -20.94 -37.77
CA ALA A 405 8.79 -21.39 -38.96
C ALA A 405 9.78 -21.51 -40.12
N SER A 406 9.70 -22.61 -40.88
CA SER A 406 10.27 -22.64 -42.24
C SER A 406 9.34 -21.85 -43.15
N VAL A 407 9.35 -20.54 -42.95
CA VAL A 407 8.71 -19.65 -43.89
C VAL A 407 9.67 -19.52 -45.07
N ASP A 408 9.30 -20.11 -46.21
CA ASP A 408 9.88 -19.73 -47.51
C ASP A 408 9.93 -18.21 -47.59
N LYS A 409 10.87 -17.63 -48.36
CA LYS A 409 10.99 -16.15 -48.49
C LYS A 409 9.66 -15.45 -48.81
N GLY A 410 8.72 -16.14 -49.46
CA GLY A 410 7.36 -15.64 -49.72
C GLY A 410 6.42 -15.62 -48.50
N ALA A 411 6.58 -16.55 -47.56
CA ALA A 411 5.71 -16.69 -46.39
C ALA A 411 6.02 -15.67 -45.27
N ILE A 412 7.27 -15.19 -45.19
CA ILE A 412 7.70 -14.10 -44.29
C ILE A 412 6.82 -12.85 -44.48
N LYS A 413 6.48 -12.51 -45.73
CA LYS A 413 5.66 -11.34 -46.05
C LYS A 413 4.26 -11.42 -45.43
N PHE A 414 3.68 -12.61 -45.32
CA PHE A 414 2.34 -12.78 -44.72
C PHE A 414 2.41 -12.64 -43.19
N VAL A 415 3.45 -13.16 -42.55
CA VAL A 415 3.67 -12.98 -41.10
C VAL A 415 3.86 -11.50 -40.76
N LEU A 416 4.63 -10.77 -41.56
CA LEU A 416 4.83 -9.32 -41.44
C LEU A 416 3.58 -8.48 -41.78
N ASN A 417 2.51 -9.11 -42.28
CA ASN A 417 1.21 -8.48 -42.50
C ASN A 417 0.16 -8.96 -41.49
N GLY A 418 0.56 -9.67 -40.43
CA GLY A 418 -0.34 -10.11 -39.36
C GLY A 418 -1.04 -11.44 -39.59
N SER A 419 -0.67 -12.21 -40.62
CA SER A 419 -1.23 -13.55 -40.80
C SER A 419 -0.76 -14.52 -39.71
N SER A 420 -1.67 -15.39 -39.26
CA SER A 420 -1.38 -16.52 -38.37
C SER A 420 -0.52 -17.57 -39.07
N ILE A 421 0.15 -18.41 -38.28
CA ILE A 421 1.07 -19.44 -38.76
C ILE A 421 0.34 -20.78 -38.73
N MET A 422 0.25 -21.39 -39.90
CA MET A 422 -0.37 -22.70 -40.10
C MET A 422 0.61 -23.82 -39.69
N CYS A 423 0.08 -24.93 -39.17
CA CYS A 423 0.89 -26.08 -38.73
C CYS A 423 1.91 -26.57 -39.78
N PRO A 424 1.56 -26.67 -41.09
CA PRO A 424 2.54 -27.06 -42.12
C PRO A 424 3.79 -26.18 -42.18
N GLY A 425 3.68 -24.88 -41.87
CA GLY A 425 4.81 -23.96 -41.86
C GLY A 425 5.78 -24.15 -40.69
N LEU A 426 5.38 -24.93 -39.68
CA LEU A 426 6.17 -25.27 -38.50
C LEU A 426 6.75 -26.70 -38.57
N THR A 427 6.35 -27.50 -39.56
CA THR A 427 6.77 -28.91 -39.74
C THR A 427 7.57 -29.15 -41.01
N SER A 428 7.64 -28.18 -41.94
CA SER A 428 8.40 -28.31 -43.18
C SER A 428 9.93 -28.19 -43.02
N PRO A 429 10.72 -28.59 -44.04
CA PRO A 429 12.18 -28.55 -43.97
C PRO A 429 12.71 -27.15 -43.64
N GLY A 430 13.48 -27.03 -42.55
CA GLY A 430 14.01 -25.75 -42.05
C GLY A 430 13.25 -25.18 -40.84
N ALA A 431 12.12 -25.78 -40.45
CA ALA A 431 11.41 -25.39 -39.25
C ALA A 431 12.11 -25.98 -38.01
N LYS A 432 12.14 -25.22 -36.92
CA LYS A 432 12.65 -25.69 -35.63
C LYS A 432 11.64 -25.31 -34.57
N MET A 433 11.02 -26.33 -33.99
CA MET A 433 10.09 -26.13 -32.90
C MET A 433 10.70 -26.49 -31.56
N THR A 434 10.42 -25.66 -30.55
CA THR A 434 10.70 -26.01 -29.16
C THR A 434 9.61 -26.98 -28.69
N ALA A 435 9.99 -28.12 -28.12
CA ALA A 435 9.07 -29.14 -27.62
C ALA A 435 8.42 -28.75 -26.29
N GLY A 436 7.27 -29.34 -25.97
CA GLY A 436 6.59 -29.19 -24.67
C GLY A 436 5.79 -27.91 -24.47
N ILE A 437 5.66 -27.05 -25.49
CA ILE A 437 4.86 -25.82 -25.36
C ILE A 437 3.38 -26.13 -25.45
N GLN A 438 2.63 -25.69 -24.44
CA GLN A 438 1.19 -25.87 -24.30
C GLN A 438 0.39 -24.85 -25.15
N PRO A 439 -0.89 -25.14 -25.44
CA PRO A 439 -1.82 -24.14 -25.98
C PRO A 439 -1.84 -22.87 -25.11
N ASP A 440 -2.19 -21.74 -25.73
CA ASP A 440 -2.24 -20.39 -25.15
C ASP A 440 -0.90 -19.78 -24.69
N ALA A 441 0.20 -20.54 -24.74
CA ALA A 441 1.53 -20.03 -24.46
C ALA A 441 1.97 -18.98 -25.49
N ILE A 442 2.69 -17.96 -25.03
CA ILE A 442 3.24 -16.90 -25.87
C ILE A 442 4.63 -17.32 -26.37
N VAL A 443 4.86 -17.17 -27.68
CA VAL A 443 6.07 -17.63 -28.35
C VAL A 443 6.65 -16.57 -29.27
N ALA A 444 7.97 -16.57 -29.43
CA ALA A 444 8.68 -15.77 -30.42
C ALA A 444 8.71 -16.51 -31.77
N ILE A 445 8.26 -15.85 -32.83
CA ILE A 445 8.26 -16.41 -34.19
C ILE A 445 9.55 -16.00 -34.90
N MET A 446 10.40 -16.99 -35.17
CA MET A 446 11.68 -16.82 -35.85
C MET A 446 11.57 -17.27 -37.32
N ALA A 447 12.43 -16.75 -38.17
CA ALA A 447 12.59 -17.22 -39.55
C ALA A 447 14.03 -17.67 -39.80
N GLU A 448 14.19 -18.61 -40.74
CA GLU A 448 15.50 -19.11 -41.13
C GLU A 448 16.41 -17.97 -41.63
N GLY A 449 17.63 -17.93 -41.11
CA GLY A 449 18.64 -16.93 -41.46
C GLY A 449 18.38 -15.53 -40.88
N LYS A 450 17.44 -15.36 -39.95
CA LYS A 450 17.20 -14.10 -39.22
C LYS A 450 17.60 -14.22 -37.76
N GLN A 451 18.30 -13.21 -37.26
CA GLN A 451 18.73 -13.14 -35.86
C GLN A 451 17.62 -12.68 -34.90
N HIS A 452 16.66 -11.90 -35.39
CA HIS A 452 15.60 -11.30 -34.59
C HIS A 452 14.24 -11.93 -34.89
N ALA A 453 13.38 -12.00 -33.86
CA ALA A 453 12.00 -12.44 -34.00
C ALA A 453 11.23 -11.51 -34.94
N LEU A 454 10.43 -12.11 -35.83
CA LEU A 454 9.61 -11.38 -36.80
C LEU A 454 8.25 -10.99 -36.23
N ALA A 455 7.73 -11.84 -35.36
CA ALA A 455 6.44 -11.69 -34.71
C ALA A 455 6.44 -12.39 -33.35
N ILE A 456 5.43 -12.09 -32.56
CA ILE A 456 5.07 -12.77 -31.32
C ILE A 456 3.70 -13.37 -31.56
N GLY A 457 3.55 -14.64 -31.17
CA GLY A 457 2.31 -15.37 -31.38
C GLY A 457 1.85 -16.08 -30.12
N GLN A 458 0.57 -16.47 -30.14
CA GLN A 458 -0.05 -17.32 -29.13
C GLN A 458 -0.29 -18.71 -29.73
N MET A 459 0.19 -19.75 -29.07
CA MET A 459 -0.05 -21.14 -29.48
C MET A 459 -1.55 -21.44 -29.44
N LYS A 460 -2.10 -22.06 -30.49
CA LYS A 460 -3.48 -22.59 -30.50
C LYS A 460 -3.53 -24.10 -30.32
N MET A 461 -2.40 -24.75 -30.53
CA MET A 461 -2.21 -26.19 -30.38
C MET A 461 -0.91 -26.42 -29.62
N SER A 462 -0.77 -27.56 -28.94
CA SER A 462 0.51 -27.92 -28.33
C SER A 462 1.59 -28.17 -29.39
N SER A 463 2.86 -28.15 -29.00
CA SER A 463 3.95 -28.44 -29.95
C SER A 463 3.85 -29.85 -30.54
N GLU A 464 3.38 -30.80 -29.74
CA GLU A 464 3.16 -32.19 -30.10
C GLU A 464 1.96 -32.35 -31.04
N ASP A 465 0.87 -31.61 -30.81
CA ASP A 465 -0.31 -31.61 -31.67
C ASP A 465 -0.01 -31.00 -33.04
N ILE A 466 0.78 -29.91 -33.08
CA ILE A 466 1.21 -29.29 -34.35
C ILE A 466 2.00 -30.30 -35.20
N GLN A 467 2.89 -31.07 -34.58
CA GLN A 467 3.70 -32.08 -35.28
C GLN A 467 2.86 -33.27 -35.76
N SER A 468 1.89 -33.72 -34.96
CA SER A 468 1.10 -34.93 -35.26
C SER A 468 -0.09 -34.67 -36.19
N VAL A 469 -0.84 -33.58 -35.96
CA VAL A 469 -2.03 -33.22 -36.75
C VAL A 469 -1.64 -32.55 -38.06
N ASN A 470 -0.62 -31.68 -38.01
CA ASN A 470 -0.07 -30.95 -39.15
C ASN A 470 -1.11 -30.25 -40.05
N LYS A 471 -2.19 -29.75 -39.43
CA LYS A 471 -3.31 -29.07 -40.10
C LYS A 471 -3.81 -27.92 -39.22
N ASP A 472 -4.45 -26.94 -39.83
CA ASP A 472 -5.03 -25.75 -39.19
C ASP A 472 -4.00 -24.75 -38.61
N VAL A 473 -4.48 -23.78 -37.84
CA VAL A 473 -3.67 -22.69 -37.26
C VAL A 473 -2.93 -23.22 -36.04
N GLY A 474 -1.60 -23.24 -36.11
CA GLY A 474 -0.76 -23.63 -34.97
C GLY A 474 -0.49 -22.46 -34.03
N ILE A 475 -0.22 -21.28 -34.59
CA ILE A 475 0.12 -20.08 -33.83
C ILE A 475 -0.67 -18.88 -34.38
N GLU A 476 -1.45 -18.23 -33.52
CA GLU A 476 -2.11 -16.96 -33.84
C GLU A 476 -1.13 -15.80 -33.69
N ASN A 477 -1.08 -14.89 -34.66
CA ASN A 477 -0.19 -13.74 -34.63
C ASN A 477 -0.78 -12.64 -33.73
N VAL A 478 0.02 -12.17 -32.75
CA VAL A 478 -0.41 -11.19 -31.75
C VAL A 478 0.27 -9.83 -31.99
N HIS A 479 1.54 -9.82 -32.37
CA HIS A 479 2.33 -8.60 -32.61
C HIS A 479 3.42 -8.90 -33.63
N PHE A 480 3.59 -8.06 -34.66
CA PHE A 480 4.55 -8.30 -35.74
C PHE A 480 5.33 -7.04 -36.13
N LEU A 481 6.51 -7.26 -36.71
CA LEU A 481 7.33 -6.19 -37.28
C LEU A 481 6.51 -5.42 -38.32
N THR A 482 6.47 -4.08 -38.18
CA THR A 482 5.71 -3.11 -39.00
C THR A 482 4.26 -2.82 -38.58
N ASP A 483 3.74 -3.47 -37.54
CA ASP A 483 2.41 -3.16 -37.02
C ASP A 483 2.34 -1.80 -36.28
N GLY A 484 1.13 -1.44 -35.83
CA GLY A 484 0.89 -0.16 -35.16
C GLY A 484 1.71 0.01 -33.87
N LEU A 485 1.91 -1.07 -33.09
CA LEU A 485 2.66 -1.03 -31.84
C LEU A 485 4.16 -0.87 -32.10
N TRP A 486 4.69 -1.53 -33.13
CA TRP A 486 6.08 -1.38 -33.57
C TRP A 486 6.42 0.06 -33.98
N ARG A 487 5.49 0.71 -34.69
CA ARG A 487 5.60 2.11 -35.14
C ARG A 487 5.39 3.11 -34.01
N LEU A 488 4.51 2.81 -33.05
CA LEU A 488 4.27 3.65 -31.87
C LEU A 488 5.57 3.88 -31.09
N ALA A 489 6.39 2.84 -30.96
CA ALA A 489 7.68 2.91 -30.28
C ALA A 489 8.77 3.72 -31.02
N GLU A 490 8.51 4.26 -32.22
CA GLU A 490 9.39 5.23 -32.89
C GLU A 490 9.19 6.67 -32.37
N LYS A 491 8.13 6.92 -31.59
CA LYS A 491 7.83 8.23 -31.01
C LYS A 491 7.74 8.12 -29.49
N SER A 492 8.42 9.01 -28.77
CA SER A 492 8.23 9.12 -27.32
C SER A 492 6.77 9.45 -27.02
N LEU A 493 6.12 8.63 -26.19
CA LEU A 493 4.80 8.92 -25.63
C LEU A 493 4.97 9.90 -24.46
N ASN A 494 5.31 11.14 -24.78
CA ASN A 494 5.35 12.22 -23.79
C ASN A 494 3.93 12.66 -23.41
#